data_AF-A0A2T9YXC8-F1
#
_entry.id   AF-A0A2T9YXC8-F1
#
_cell.length_a   1.000
_cell.length_b   1.000
_cell.length_c   1.000
_cell.angle_alpha   90.00
_cell.angle_beta   90.00
_cell.angle_gamma   90.00
#
_symmetry.space_group_name_H-M   'P 1'
#
loop_
_entity.id
_entity.type
_entity.pdbx_description
1 polymer ?
#
loop_
_entity_poly.entity_id
_entity_poly.type
_entity_poly.pdbx_seq_one_letter_code
_entity_poly.pdbx_strand_id
1 'polypeptide(L)'
;MEPEYDDSIYASEESGDEEALSWISWYCSLSGHEFFCEVEEEFIDDDFNLTGLSQMVNYYNEALDIILDIDNEEDEDKLEGSEMAMVEMSADVLYGLIHARYIITRMGLQQMAEKYENGEFGTCPRFLCNFTPVLPCGRTDQPDRDTVKLFCPNCLDIYNPSSAKYHSVDGAFFGTTFPNLFFDTYPELLPKQPSMIYTPKIFGFKISEKSKIGSRVRWLRMQPEDKSILATQKDEEADKNNDNDEGKDGKRNEKPSENQIPDVDIETNDKKDGDKGSRKHEQENNQSRVRGKDIAIEQNSLKSNYSEAKHTQISLPRTPAVVK
;
A
#
# COMPACT_ATOMS: atom_id res chain seq x y z
N MET A 1 -80.08 -20.48 10.20
CA MET A 1 -79.31 -19.70 9.21
C MET A 1 -78.07 -19.25 9.95
N GLU A 2 -77.08 -20.14 9.98
CA GLU A 2 -75.76 -19.87 10.59
C GLU A 2 -74.96 -19.00 9.63
N PRO A 3 -74.13 -18.05 10.11
CA PRO A 3 -73.26 -17.30 9.24
C PRO A 3 -72.03 -18.14 8.87
N GLU A 4 -71.78 -18.24 7.55
CA GLU A 4 -70.57 -18.83 7.00
C GLU A 4 -69.36 -17.95 7.34
N TYR A 5 -68.29 -18.60 7.80
CA TYR A 5 -67.00 -18.00 8.13
C TYR A 5 -66.15 -17.97 6.84
N ASP A 6 -65.80 -16.77 6.35
CA ASP A 6 -64.92 -16.57 5.20
C ASP A 6 -63.47 -16.68 5.66
N ASP A 7 -62.87 -17.84 5.38
CA ASP A 7 -61.48 -18.17 5.69
C ASP A 7 -60.65 -17.97 4.41
N SER A 8 -60.40 -16.71 4.04
CA SER A 8 -59.55 -16.36 2.89
C SER A 8 -58.70 -15.11 3.13
N ILE A 9 -57.88 -15.16 4.18
CA ILE A 9 -56.66 -14.35 4.27
C ILE A 9 -55.47 -15.32 4.39
N TYR A 10 -55.08 -15.91 3.27
CA TYR A 10 -53.71 -16.39 3.13
C TYR A 10 -52.87 -15.13 2.92
N ALA A 11 -52.33 -14.62 4.02
CA ALA A 11 -51.20 -13.71 3.97
C ALA A 11 -50.08 -14.46 3.23
N SER A 12 -49.72 -13.95 2.07
CA SER A 12 -48.50 -14.29 1.37
C SER A 12 -47.34 -13.92 2.28
N GLU A 13 -46.82 -14.90 3.03
CA GLU A 13 -45.45 -14.88 3.50
C GLU A 13 -44.57 -15.01 2.25
N GLU A 14 -44.35 -13.89 1.55
CA GLU A 14 -43.11 -13.71 0.80
C GLU A 14 -42.00 -13.79 1.86
N SER A 15 -41.51 -15.00 2.08
CA SER A 15 -40.14 -15.21 2.50
C SER A 15 -39.32 -14.53 1.43
N GLY A 16 -38.90 -13.29 1.71
CA GLY A 16 -37.78 -12.72 1.01
C GLY A 16 -36.64 -13.67 1.30
N ASP A 17 -36.29 -14.49 0.31
CA ASP A 17 -34.97 -15.11 0.25
C ASP A 17 -33.99 -13.93 0.32
N GLU A 18 -33.51 -13.60 1.52
CA GLU A 18 -32.32 -12.77 1.68
C GLU A 18 -31.21 -13.60 1.05
N GLU A 19 -30.97 -13.35 -0.24
CA GLU A 19 -29.88 -13.93 -1.00
C GLU A 19 -28.62 -13.74 -0.15
N ALA A 20 -28.06 -14.84 0.33
CA ALA A 20 -26.92 -14.81 1.22
C ALA A 20 -25.80 -14.03 0.51
N LEU A 21 -25.27 -13.00 1.18
CA LEU A 21 -24.14 -12.24 0.66
C LEU A 21 -22.97 -13.21 0.44
N SER A 22 -22.26 -13.09 -0.68
CA SER A 22 -21.01 -13.82 -0.87
C SER A 22 -20.01 -13.41 0.21
N TRP A 23 -19.03 -14.27 0.48
CA TRP A 23 -17.96 -13.99 1.43
C TRP A 23 -17.25 -12.67 1.12
N ILE A 24 -17.00 -12.38 -0.15
CA ILE A 24 -16.34 -11.14 -0.61
C ILE A 24 -17.19 -9.91 -0.27
N SER A 25 -18.48 -9.92 -0.62
CA SER A 25 -19.37 -8.80 -0.32
C SER A 25 -19.58 -8.64 1.19
N TRP A 26 -19.68 -9.75 1.93
CA TRP A 26 -19.72 -9.73 3.39
C TRP A 26 -18.46 -9.10 3.98
N TYR A 27 -17.27 -9.56 3.57
CA TYR A 27 -15.98 -9.07 4.05
C TYR A 27 -15.80 -7.57 3.79
N CYS A 28 -16.15 -7.09 2.60
CA CYS A 28 -16.08 -5.68 2.24
C CYS A 28 -17.11 -4.82 2.99
N SER A 29 -18.21 -5.42 3.48
CA SER A 29 -19.23 -4.73 4.28
C SER A 29 -18.85 -4.54 5.76
N LEU A 30 -17.81 -5.24 6.24
CA LEU A 30 -17.37 -5.18 7.63
C LEU A 30 -16.91 -3.77 8.04
N SER A 31 -17.12 -3.44 9.32
CA SER A 31 -16.69 -2.15 9.84
C SER A 31 -15.17 -2.02 9.82
N GLY A 32 -14.65 -1.00 9.12
CA GLY A 32 -13.22 -0.81 8.89
C GLY A 32 -12.74 -1.31 7.53
N HIS A 33 -13.57 -2.06 6.79
CA HIS A 33 -13.22 -2.61 5.47
C HIS A 33 -13.73 -1.73 4.32
N GLU A 34 -14.19 -0.51 4.59
CA GLU A 34 -14.77 0.37 3.57
C GLU A 34 -13.76 0.80 2.49
N PHE A 35 -12.46 0.59 2.73
CA PHE A 35 -11.40 0.88 1.75
C PHE A 35 -11.23 -0.22 0.70
N PHE A 36 -11.72 -1.44 0.95
CA PHE A 36 -11.64 -2.52 -0.02
C PHE A 36 -12.64 -2.29 -1.16
N CYS A 37 -12.27 -2.74 -2.36
CA CYS A 37 -13.24 -3.04 -3.41
C CYS A 37 -13.47 -4.56 -3.48
N GLU A 38 -14.57 -4.95 -4.11
CA GLU A 38 -14.91 -6.36 -4.29
C GLU A 38 -14.11 -6.90 -5.49
N VAL A 39 -13.23 -7.86 -5.20
CA VAL A 39 -12.43 -8.52 -6.25
C VAL A 39 -13.35 -9.43 -7.05
N GLU A 40 -13.30 -9.33 -8.38
CA GLU A 40 -14.07 -10.21 -9.27
C GLU A 40 -13.59 -11.66 -9.13
N GLU A 41 -14.52 -12.60 -8.98
CA GLU A 41 -14.21 -14.04 -8.87
C GLU A 41 -13.39 -14.54 -10.07
N GLU A 42 -13.67 -14.06 -11.28
CA GLU A 42 -12.90 -14.38 -12.49
C GLU A 42 -11.40 -14.05 -12.36
N PHE A 43 -11.04 -13.04 -11.56
CA PHE A 43 -9.64 -12.71 -11.27
C PHE A 43 -9.00 -13.71 -10.31
N ILE A 44 -9.78 -14.21 -9.35
CA ILE A 44 -9.36 -15.17 -8.32
C ILE A 44 -9.23 -16.58 -8.93
N ASP A 45 -10.14 -16.96 -9.84
CA ASP A 45 -10.15 -18.25 -10.53
C ASP A 45 -8.91 -18.49 -11.41
N ASP A 46 -8.24 -17.42 -11.87
CA ASP A 46 -7.01 -17.53 -12.64
C ASP A 46 -5.78 -17.66 -11.72
N ASP A 47 -5.33 -18.91 -11.54
CA ASP A 47 -4.13 -19.30 -10.79
C ASP A 47 -2.89 -18.43 -11.09
N PHE A 48 -2.77 -17.91 -12.32
CA PHE A 48 -1.64 -17.05 -12.68
C PHE A 48 -1.60 -15.79 -11.81
N ASN A 49 -2.77 -15.19 -11.53
CA ASN A 49 -2.89 -13.99 -10.70
C ASN A 49 -2.54 -14.26 -9.23
N LEU A 50 -2.68 -15.51 -8.77
CA LEU A 50 -2.42 -15.94 -7.40
C LEU A 50 -1.01 -16.50 -7.17
N THR A 51 -0.19 -16.56 -8.23
CA THR A 51 1.16 -17.15 -8.19
C THR A 51 1.98 -16.66 -6.99
N GLY A 52 2.53 -17.62 -6.22
CA GLY A 52 3.41 -17.37 -5.07
C GLY A 52 2.70 -17.11 -3.73
N LEU A 53 1.38 -16.87 -3.71
CA LEU A 53 0.64 -16.65 -2.46
C LEU A 53 0.57 -17.89 -1.57
N SER A 54 0.54 -19.09 -2.16
CA SER A 54 0.55 -20.36 -1.44
C SER A 54 1.79 -20.61 -0.58
N GLN A 55 2.88 -19.87 -0.80
CA GLN A 55 4.08 -19.92 0.05
C GLN A 55 4.04 -18.89 1.19
N MET A 56 3.14 -17.91 1.09
CA MET A 56 3.02 -16.80 2.04
C MET A 56 1.88 -17.02 3.04
N VAL A 57 0.82 -17.72 2.64
CA VAL A 57 -0.39 -17.92 3.43
C VAL A 57 -0.52 -19.39 3.83
N ASN A 58 -0.80 -19.63 5.12
CA ASN A 58 -1.09 -20.97 5.64
C ASN A 58 -2.51 -21.39 5.21
N TYR A 59 -2.81 -22.68 5.18
CA TYR A 59 -4.15 -23.18 4.82
C TYR A 59 -4.68 -22.57 3.50
N TYR A 60 -3.79 -22.40 2.51
CA TYR A 60 -4.08 -21.61 1.33
C TYR A 60 -5.31 -22.12 0.55
N ASN A 61 -5.46 -23.44 0.39
CA ASN A 61 -6.57 -23.98 -0.37
C ASN A 61 -7.87 -23.82 0.42
N GLU A 62 -7.84 -24.15 1.71
CA GLU A 62 -8.99 -24.06 2.60
C GLU A 62 -9.46 -22.60 2.77
N ALA A 63 -8.52 -21.66 2.82
CA ALA A 63 -8.79 -20.22 2.83
C ALA A 63 -9.40 -19.75 1.50
N LEU A 64 -8.95 -20.28 0.37
CA LEU A 64 -9.49 -19.96 -0.95
C LEU A 64 -10.91 -20.50 -1.12
N ASP A 65 -11.17 -21.72 -0.63
CA ASP A 65 -12.51 -22.33 -0.61
C ASP A 65 -13.49 -21.46 0.19
N ILE A 66 -13.07 -20.92 1.34
CA ILE A 66 -13.88 -19.96 2.13
C ILE A 66 -14.17 -18.69 1.33
N ILE A 67 -13.16 -18.10 0.68
CA ILE A 67 -13.32 -16.83 -0.07
C ILE A 67 -14.31 -16.97 -1.24
N LEU A 68 -14.32 -18.15 -1.88
CA LEU A 68 -15.14 -18.44 -3.05
C LEU A 68 -16.47 -19.12 -2.70
N ASP A 69 -16.85 -19.16 -1.41
CA ASP A 69 -18.05 -19.85 -0.92
C ASP A 69 -18.18 -21.30 -1.46
N ILE A 70 -17.06 -22.02 -1.55
CA ILE A 70 -17.05 -23.41 -2.00
C ILE A 70 -17.40 -24.31 -0.81
N ASP A 71 -18.64 -24.78 -0.79
CA ASP A 71 -19.12 -25.75 0.20
C ASP A 71 -18.46 -27.12 -0.01
N ASN A 72 -17.59 -27.52 0.92
CA ASN A 72 -17.05 -28.88 0.97
C ASN A 72 -17.84 -29.71 2.01
N GLU A 73 -18.94 -30.32 1.57
CA GLU A 73 -19.83 -31.16 2.40
C GLU A 73 -19.08 -32.29 3.16
N GLU A 74 -17.88 -32.67 2.70
CA GLU A 74 -17.06 -33.69 3.33
C GLU A 74 -16.22 -33.21 4.53
N ASP A 75 -16.09 -31.90 4.75
CA ASP A 75 -15.15 -31.30 5.71
C ASP A 75 -15.79 -30.61 6.92
N GLU A 76 -17.11 -30.40 6.94
CA GLU A 76 -17.86 -29.83 8.09
C GLU A 76 -17.59 -30.59 9.40
N ASP A 77 -17.35 -31.89 9.32
CA ASP A 77 -17.14 -32.76 10.49
C ASP A 77 -15.65 -33.04 10.82
N LYS A 78 -14.69 -32.48 10.06
CA LYS A 78 -13.26 -32.85 10.18
C LYS A 78 -12.38 -31.85 10.93
N LEU A 79 -12.75 -30.57 10.99
CA LEU A 79 -11.91 -29.53 11.57
C LEU A 79 -12.34 -29.20 13.02
N GLU A 80 -11.37 -29.20 13.94
CA GLU A 80 -11.61 -28.73 15.31
C GLU A 80 -11.84 -27.20 15.29
N GLY A 81 -12.73 -26.66 16.14
CA GLY A 81 -13.10 -25.24 16.07
C GLY A 81 -11.93 -24.25 16.20
N SER A 82 -10.80 -24.65 16.81
CA SER A 82 -9.59 -23.83 16.82
C SER A 82 -8.83 -23.82 15.50
N GLU A 83 -8.91 -24.91 14.73
CA GLU A 83 -8.32 -25.02 13.39
C GLU A 83 -9.11 -24.18 12.39
N MET A 84 -10.45 -24.24 12.44
CA MET A 84 -11.31 -23.40 11.60
C MET A 84 -10.99 -21.91 11.76
N ALA A 85 -10.80 -21.43 12.99
CA ALA A 85 -10.41 -20.04 13.24
C ALA A 85 -9.05 -19.68 12.60
N MET A 86 -8.11 -20.63 12.48
CA MET A 86 -6.83 -20.39 11.79
C MET A 86 -7.01 -20.31 10.27
N VAL A 87 -7.97 -21.06 9.70
CA VAL A 87 -8.33 -20.98 8.28
C VAL A 87 -9.01 -19.65 7.98
N GLU A 88 -9.98 -19.22 8.80
CA GLU A 88 -10.63 -17.90 8.67
C GLU A 88 -9.63 -16.75 8.71
N MET A 89 -8.70 -16.77 9.66
CA MET A 89 -7.60 -15.78 9.72
C MET A 89 -6.70 -15.83 8.47
N SER A 90 -6.54 -17.01 7.87
CA SER A 90 -5.75 -17.16 6.65
C SER A 90 -6.51 -16.63 5.42
N ALA A 91 -7.84 -16.76 5.40
CA ALA A 91 -8.71 -16.16 4.38
C ALA A 91 -8.63 -14.63 4.38
N ASP A 92 -8.66 -13.99 5.56
CA ASP A 92 -8.49 -12.53 5.68
C ASP A 92 -7.17 -12.05 5.04
N VAL A 93 -6.07 -12.74 5.37
CA VAL A 93 -4.73 -12.41 4.84
C VAL A 93 -4.66 -12.70 3.34
N LEU A 94 -5.19 -13.84 2.89
CA LEU A 94 -5.20 -14.22 1.48
C LEU A 94 -5.96 -13.20 0.64
N TYR A 95 -7.20 -12.89 1.01
CA TYR A 95 -8.03 -11.92 0.31
C TYR A 95 -7.36 -10.54 0.28
N GLY A 96 -6.76 -10.11 1.40
CA GLY A 96 -6.00 -8.87 1.44
C GLY A 96 -4.83 -8.83 0.44
N LEU A 97 -4.06 -9.91 0.33
CA LEU A 97 -2.95 -10.01 -0.63
C LEU A 97 -3.43 -10.11 -2.09
N ILE A 98 -4.57 -10.76 -2.34
CA ILE A 98 -5.23 -10.80 -3.64
C ILE A 98 -5.69 -9.39 -4.02
N HIS A 99 -6.35 -8.69 -3.11
CA HIS A 99 -6.82 -7.31 -3.30
C HIS A 99 -5.68 -6.37 -3.68
N ALA A 100 -4.50 -6.47 -3.03
CA ALA A 100 -3.33 -5.67 -3.38
C ALA A 100 -2.87 -5.87 -4.84
N ARG A 101 -3.02 -7.08 -5.39
CA ARG A 101 -2.74 -7.39 -6.79
C ARG A 101 -3.88 -6.94 -7.70
N TYR A 102 -5.12 -7.05 -7.25
CA TYR A 102 -6.29 -6.69 -8.03
C TYR A 102 -6.37 -5.18 -8.30
N ILE A 103 -6.13 -4.34 -7.29
CA ILE A 103 -6.29 -2.87 -7.40
C ILE A 103 -5.24 -2.18 -8.29
N ILE A 104 -4.24 -2.92 -8.79
CA ILE A 104 -3.30 -2.43 -9.81
C ILE A 104 -3.64 -2.94 -11.23
N THR A 105 -4.68 -3.76 -11.38
CA THR A 105 -5.24 -4.15 -12.68
C THR A 105 -6.17 -3.07 -13.21
N ARG A 106 -6.56 -3.17 -14.49
CA ARG A 106 -7.51 -2.22 -15.09
C ARG A 106 -8.88 -2.22 -14.40
N MET A 107 -9.42 -3.39 -14.05
CA MET A 107 -10.74 -3.50 -13.41
C MET A 107 -10.69 -3.00 -11.97
N GLY A 108 -9.68 -3.42 -11.19
CA GLY A 108 -9.50 -2.94 -9.82
C GLY A 108 -9.23 -1.43 -9.74
N LEU A 109 -8.43 -0.87 -10.65
CA LEU A 109 -8.22 0.58 -10.74
C LEU A 109 -9.52 1.35 -11.01
N GLN A 110 -10.39 0.82 -11.88
CA GLN A 110 -11.69 1.43 -12.18
C GLN A 110 -12.61 1.42 -10.95
N GLN A 111 -12.76 0.28 -10.27
CA GLN A 111 -13.55 0.20 -9.05
C GLN A 111 -13.05 1.16 -7.95
N MET A 112 -11.72 1.22 -7.77
CA MET A 112 -11.12 2.14 -6.81
C MET A 112 -11.30 3.61 -7.21
N ALA A 113 -11.39 3.91 -8.51
CA ALA A 113 -11.65 5.27 -9.00
C ALA A 113 -13.06 5.72 -8.64
N GLU A 114 -14.06 4.85 -8.80
CA GLU A 114 -15.45 5.12 -8.41
C GLU A 114 -15.53 5.44 -6.90
N LYS A 115 -14.89 4.62 -6.05
CA LYS A 115 -14.80 4.87 -4.60
C LYS A 115 -14.09 6.18 -4.26
N TYR A 116 -13.03 6.52 -5.00
CA TYR A 116 -12.27 7.76 -4.82
C TYR A 116 -13.12 9.00 -5.14
N GLU A 117 -13.85 8.97 -6.26
CA GLU A 117 -14.75 10.05 -6.67
C GLU A 117 -15.91 10.25 -5.70
N ASN A 118 -16.40 9.16 -5.10
CA ASN A 118 -17.40 9.18 -4.03
C ASN A 118 -16.84 9.68 -2.68
N GLY A 119 -15.51 9.83 -2.55
CA GLY A 119 -14.86 10.31 -1.34
C GLY A 119 -14.83 9.29 -0.19
N GLU A 120 -14.95 8.00 -0.50
CA GLU A 120 -15.10 6.92 0.50
C GLU A 120 -13.83 6.72 1.34
N PHE A 121 -12.67 7.04 0.78
CA PHE A 121 -11.38 6.94 1.48
C PHE A 121 -11.11 8.10 2.45
N GLY A 122 -11.98 9.10 2.47
CA GLY A 122 -11.85 10.31 3.27
C GLY A 122 -11.00 11.39 2.62
N THR A 123 -10.46 12.30 3.43
CA THR A 123 -9.80 13.51 2.95
C THR A 123 -8.52 13.83 3.72
N CYS A 124 -7.65 14.62 3.09
CA CYS A 124 -6.37 15.00 3.65
C CYS A 124 -6.52 15.82 4.94
N PRO A 125 -5.83 15.46 6.04
CA PRO A 125 -5.94 16.19 7.31
C PRO A 125 -5.24 17.56 7.29
N ARG A 126 -4.41 17.85 6.28
CA ARG A 126 -3.81 19.18 6.14
C ARG A 126 -4.88 20.19 5.73
N PHE A 127 -5.11 21.17 6.59
CA PHE A 127 -6.05 22.27 6.34
C PHE A 127 -5.85 22.94 4.95
N LEU A 128 -4.60 23.19 4.56
CA LEU A 128 -4.27 23.85 3.28
C LEU A 128 -4.31 22.92 2.05
N CYS A 129 -4.70 21.66 2.23
CA CYS A 129 -5.07 20.77 1.13
C CYS A 129 -6.56 20.88 0.78
N ASN A 130 -7.34 21.71 1.46
CA ASN A 130 -8.76 21.98 1.15
C ASN A 130 -9.58 20.69 1.00
N PHE A 131 -9.47 19.76 1.96
CA PHE A 131 -10.19 18.48 1.96
C PHE A 131 -9.96 17.64 0.69
N THR A 132 -8.77 17.69 0.08
CA THR A 132 -8.44 16.82 -1.06
C THR A 132 -8.70 15.35 -0.70
N PRO A 133 -9.46 14.59 -1.52
CA PRO A 133 -9.63 13.15 -1.35
C PRO A 133 -8.30 12.40 -1.31
N VAL A 134 -8.25 11.27 -0.62
CA VAL A 134 -7.01 10.49 -0.43
C VAL A 134 -7.20 9.06 -0.91
N LEU A 135 -6.11 8.31 -1.05
CA LEU A 135 -6.14 6.89 -1.41
C LEU A 135 -5.53 6.04 -0.30
N PRO A 136 -6.04 4.83 -0.04
CA PRO A 136 -5.38 3.88 0.86
C PRO A 136 -4.06 3.40 0.25
N CYS A 137 -3.09 3.08 1.10
CA CYS A 137 -1.77 2.60 0.69
C CYS A 137 -1.05 1.86 1.81
N GLY A 138 -0.11 0.99 1.43
CA GLY A 138 0.87 0.39 2.31
C GLY A 138 2.19 1.16 2.32
N ARG A 139 2.94 1.07 3.42
CA ARG A 139 4.36 1.49 3.47
C ARG A 139 5.32 0.37 3.05
N THR A 140 4.80 -0.85 2.95
CA THR A 140 5.50 -2.06 2.56
C THR A 140 4.47 -3.04 2.02
N ASP A 141 4.90 -3.91 1.11
CA ASP A 141 4.08 -4.98 0.54
C ASP A 141 4.15 -6.28 1.36
N GLN A 142 4.86 -6.27 2.49
CA GLN A 142 4.95 -7.41 3.40
C GLN A 142 3.88 -7.27 4.50
N PRO A 143 3.03 -8.29 4.72
CA PRO A 143 2.04 -8.30 5.81
C PRO A 143 2.70 -8.27 7.21
N ASP A 144 1.90 -7.89 8.20
CA ASP A 144 2.23 -7.76 9.62
C ASP A 144 3.33 -6.74 9.94
N ARG A 145 3.47 -5.71 9.09
CA ARG A 145 4.51 -4.68 9.24
C ARG A 145 3.97 -3.33 9.67
N ASP A 146 2.91 -2.87 9.04
CA ASP A 146 2.27 -1.59 9.34
C ASP A 146 0.82 -1.61 8.84
N THR A 147 -0.01 -0.79 9.47
CA THR A 147 -1.42 -0.66 9.09
C THR A 147 -1.55 0.19 7.83
N VAL A 148 -2.73 0.16 7.21
CA VAL A 148 -3.08 1.02 6.08
C VAL A 148 -2.85 2.50 6.40
N LYS A 149 -2.28 3.22 5.44
CA LYS A 149 -2.06 4.67 5.43
C LYS A 149 -2.87 5.31 4.31
N LEU A 150 -2.99 6.64 4.35
CA LEU A 150 -3.71 7.44 3.36
C LEU A 150 -2.74 8.37 2.64
N PHE A 151 -2.59 8.19 1.33
CA PHE A 151 -1.81 9.04 0.46
C PHE A 151 -2.65 10.22 -0.05
N CYS A 152 -2.12 11.44 0.07
CA CYS A 152 -2.76 12.63 -0.50
C CYS A 152 -2.06 13.12 -1.78
N PRO A 153 -2.76 13.17 -2.93
CA PRO A 153 -2.18 13.63 -4.19
C PRO A 153 -1.86 15.14 -4.22
N ASN A 154 -2.43 15.94 -3.33
CA ASN A 154 -2.20 17.39 -3.33
C ASN A 154 -0.91 17.78 -2.60
N CYS A 155 -0.61 17.10 -1.49
CA CYS A 155 0.59 17.39 -0.71
C CYS A 155 1.69 16.34 -0.81
N LEU A 156 1.43 15.24 -1.51
CA LEU A 156 2.38 14.16 -1.78
C LEU A 156 2.98 13.58 -0.50
N ASP A 157 2.12 13.34 0.48
CA ASP A 157 2.51 12.84 1.81
C ASP A 157 1.47 11.81 2.29
N ILE A 158 1.89 10.99 3.25
CA ILE A 158 1.11 9.88 3.80
C ILE A 158 0.65 10.18 5.24
N TYR A 159 -0.57 9.74 5.57
CA TYR A 159 -1.21 10.00 6.86
C TYR A 159 -1.78 8.72 7.46
N ASN A 160 -1.93 8.69 8.78
CA ASN A 160 -2.74 7.65 9.42
C ASN A 160 -4.23 7.97 9.22
N PRO A 161 -5.10 6.96 8.98
CA PRO A 161 -6.54 7.14 9.05
C PRO A 161 -6.96 7.70 10.42
N SER A 162 -7.83 8.71 10.40
CA SER A 162 -8.30 9.38 11.62
C SER A 162 -9.16 8.48 12.51
N SER A 163 -9.92 7.56 11.91
CA SER A 163 -10.77 6.63 12.65
C SER A 163 -9.99 5.38 13.07
N ALA A 164 -10.14 4.98 14.33
CA ALA A 164 -9.45 3.82 14.89
C ALA A 164 -9.89 2.48 14.28
N LYS A 165 -11.06 2.42 13.64
CA LYS A 165 -11.56 1.20 12.99
C LYS A 165 -10.66 0.70 11.85
N TYR A 166 -9.83 1.58 11.28
CA TYR A 166 -8.87 1.23 10.23
C TYR A 166 -7.50 0.81 10.77
N HIS A 167 -7.28 0.83 12.09
CA HIS A 167 -5.97 0.53 12.69
C HIS A 167 -5.68 -0.97 12.77
N SER A 168 -6.66 -1.83 12.49
CA SER A 168 -6.47 -3.28 12.35
C SER A 168 -6.19 -3.73 10.92
N VAL A 169 -6.45 -2.87 9.91
CA VAL A 169 -6.30 -3.24 8.51
C VAL A 169 -4.84 -3.11 8.09
N ASP A 170 -4.28 -4.19 7.54
CA ASP A 170 -2.89 -4.22 7.07
C ASP A 170 -2.70 -3.33 5.82
N GLY A 171 -1.61 -2.57 5.79
CA GLY A 171 -1.29 -1.73 4.65
C GLY A 171 -0.82 -2.52 3.41
N ALA A 172 -0.26 -3.71 3.60
CA ALA A 172 0.17 -4.59 2.52
C ALA A 172 -0.99 -4.98 1.59
N PHE A 173 -2.22 -4.98 2.09
CA PHE A 173 -3.43 -5.29 1.32
C PHE A 173 -3.81 -4.22 0.28
N PHE A 174 -3.15 -3.07 0.34
CA PHE A 174 -3.26 -2.02 -0.68
C PHE A 174 -1.94 -1.83 -1.46
N GLY A 175 -0.83 -2.32 -0.90
CA GLY A 175 0.49 -2.20 -1.50
C GLY A 175 1.03 -0.77 -1.57
N THR A 176 2.30 -0.67 -1.94
CA THR A 176 3.04 0.59 -2.09
C THR A 176 2.83 1.25 -3.45
N THR A 177 2.47 0.44 -4.46
CA THR A 177 2.36 0.87 -5.86
C THR A 177 1.05 1.61 -6.17
N PHE A 178 -0.06 1.15 -5.58
CA PHE A 178 -1.41 1.51 -6.00
C PHE A 178 -1.66 3.01 -6.19
N PRO A 179 -1.39 3.91 -5.22
CA PRO A 179 -1.69 5.33 -5.41
C PRO A 179 -0.92 5.99 -6.56
N ASN A 180 0.32 5.54 -6.80
CA ASN A 180 1.17 6.12 -7.84
C ASN A 180 0.68 5.69 -9.23
N LEU A 181 0.41 4.39 -9.39
CA LEU A 181 -0.15 3.84 -10.63
C LEU A 181 -1.53 4.43 -10.92
N PHE A 182 -2.35 4.60 -9.88
CA PHE A 182 -3.68 5.20 -9.99
C PHE A 182 -3.62 6.59 -10.62
N PHE A 183 -2.78 7.50 -10.13
CA PHE A 183 -2.68 8.85 -10.69
C PHE A 183 -1.88 8.93 -11.99
N ASP A 184 -1.05 7.93 -12.30
CA ASP A 184 -0.46 7.82 -13.64
C ASP A 184 -1.50 7.42 -14.69
N THR A 185 -2.45 6.56 -14.30
CA THR A 185 -3.57 6.09 -15.13
C THR A 185 -4.68 7.13 -15.26
N TYR A 186 -5.01 7.83 -14.18
CA TYR A 186 -6.06 8.85 -14.10
C TYR A 186 -5.51 10.24 -13.75
N PRO A 187 -4.70 10.87 -14.62
CA PRO A 187 -4.08 12.17 -14.35
C PRO A 187 -5.11 13.31 -14.19
N GLU A 188 -6.31 13.16 -14.73
CA GLU A 188 -7.42 14.11 -14.60
C GLU A 188 -7.98 14.21 -13.17
N LEU A 189 -7.78 13.16 -12.35
CA LEU A 189 -8.18 13.10 -10.94
C LEU A 189 -7.15 13.79 -10.01
N LEU A 190 -6.01 14.25 -10.56
CA LEU A 190 -5.03 15.00 -9.79
C LEU A 190 -5.58 16.40 -9.40
N PRO A 191 -5.25 16.89 -8.19
CA PRO A 191 -5.63 18.22 -7.75
C PRO A 191 -5.10 19.31 -8.70
N LYS A 192 -6.02 20.11 -9.25
CA LYS A 192 -5.67 21.19 -10.20
C LYS A 192 -4.94 22.37 -9.54
N GLN A 193 -5.21 22.58 -8.25
CA GLN A 193 -4.68 23.68 -7.44
C GLN A 193 -3.62 23.15 -6.47
N PRO A 194 -2.40 23.73 -6.46
CA PRO A 194 -1.34 23.30 -5.57
C PRO A 194 -1.69 23.60 -4.11
N SER A 195 -1.30 22.71 -3.20
CA SER A 195 -1.49 22.94 -1.77
C SER A 195 -0.70 24.16 -1.29
N MET A 196 -1.35 25.03 -0.52
CA MET A 196 -0.68 26.18 0.08
C MET A 196 0.19 25.73 1.25
N ILE A 197 1.31 26.43 1.48
CA ILE A 197 2.18 26.18 2.64
C ILE A 197 1.89 27.21 3.73
N TYR A 198 1.66 26.73 4.95
CA TYR A 198 1.41 27.58 6.10
C TYR A 198 2.58 28.56 6.33
N THR A 199 2.25 29.84 6.41
CA THR A 199 3.23 30.90 6.68
C THR A 199 3.06 31.41 8.11
N PRO A 200 3.95 31.06 9.05
CA PRO A 200 3.84 31.48 10.43
C PRO A 200 4.03 33.00 10.57
N LYS A 201 3.20 33.63 11.39
CA LYS A 201 3.22 35.08 11.65
C LYS A 201 3.08 35.38 13.14
N ILE A 202 3.75 36.42 13.62
CA ILE A 202 3.60 36.99 14.96
C ILE A 202 3.27 38.49 14.80
N PHE A 203 2.18 38.95 15.40
CA PHE A 203 1.66 40.32 15.22
C PHE A 203 1.51 40.75 13.75
N GLY A 204 1.15 39.81 12.87
CA GLY A 204 1.01 40.04 11.43
C GLY A 204 2.32 39.98 10.63
N PHE A 205 3.49 39.98 11.27
CA PHE A 205 4.79 39.89 10.62
C PHE A 205 5.18 38.42 10.40
N LYS A 206 5.64 38.11 9.17
CA LYS A 206 6.17 36.78 8.83
C LYS A 206 7.40 36.47 9.68
N ILE A 207 7.45 35.27 10.25
CA ILE A 207 8.62 34.81 10.97
C ILE A 207 9.74 34.51 9.96
N SER A 208 10.93 35.04 10.20
CA SER A 208 12.11 34.72 9.38
C SER A 208 12.48 33.24 9.48
N GLU A 209 12.90 32.63 8.36
CA GLU A 209 13.42 31.25 8.32
C GLU A 209 14.66 31.06 9.19
N LYS A 210 15.43 32.13 9.45
CA LYS A 210 16.60 32.11 10.34
C LYS A 210 16.21 32.05 11.83
N SER A 211 14.94 32.26 12.16
CA SER A 211 14.45 32.20 13.55
C SER A 211 14.42 30.76 14.06
N LYS A 212 14.51 30.58 15.38
CA LYS A 212 14.34 29.27 16.03
C LYS A 212 13.01 28.59 15.68
N ILE A 213 11.96 29.39 15.51
CA ILE A 213 10.59 28.98 15.17
C ILE A 213 10.25 29.24 13.69
N GLY A 214 11.24 29.55 12.86
CA GLY A 214 11.05 29.70 11.42
C GLY A 214 10.72 28.37 10.75
N SER A 215 9.96 28.41 9.66
CA SER A 215 9.70 27.20 8.84
C SER A 215 11.00 26.73 8.21
N ARG A 216 11.57 25.65 8.75
CA ARG A 216 12.72 24.98 8.14
C ARG A 216 12.23 24.11 6.99
N VAL A 217 13.08 23.91 5.98
CA VAL A 217 12.85 23.00 4.85
C VAL A 217 11.53 23.24 4.11
N ARG A 218 11.08 24.50 4.02
CA ARG A 218 9.88 24.88 3.26
C ARG A 218 9.92 24.39 1.81
N TRP A 219 11.12 24.37 1.21
CA TRP A 219 11.38 23.90 -0.14
C TRP A 219 10.96 22.44 -0.38
N LEU A 220 10.99 21.57 0.63
CA LEU A 220 10.58 20.16 0.49
C LEU A 220 9.08 20.01 0.21
N ARG A 221 8.28 21.04 0.52
CA ARG A 221 6.83 21.06 0.32
C ARG A 221 6.42 21.99 -0.83
N MET A 222 7.38 22.60 -1.53
CA MET A 222 7.10 23.48 -2.65
C MET A 222 6.91 22.63 -3.91
N GLN A 223 5.84 22.90 -4.65
CA GLN A 223 5.67 22.35 -6.00
C GLN A 223 6.29 23.30 -7.03
N PRO A 224 6.86 22.78 -8.13
CA PRO A 224 7.32 23.60 -9.24
C PRO A 224 6.19 24.49 -9.78
N GLU A 225 6.49 25.76 -10.08
CA GLU A 225 5.50 26.71 -10.59
C GLU A 225 5.15 26.44 -12.07
N ASP A 226 6.08 25.89 -12.84
CA ASP A 226 5.89 25.55 -14.26
C ASP A 226 5.39 24.10 -14.44
N LYS A 227 4.10 23.97 -14.78
CA LYS A 227 3.49 22.69 -15.16
C LYS A 227 4.04 22.11 -16.47
N SER A 228 4.73 22.92 -17.28
CA SER A 228 5.36 22.48 -18.54
C SER A 228 6.53 21.50 -18.34
N ILE A 229 7.18 21.54 -17.18
CA ILE A 229 8.28 20.63 -16.81
C ILE A 229 7.74 19.22 -16.47
N LEU A 230 6.47 19.10 -16.09
CA LEU A 230 5.81 17.81 -15.80
C LEU A 230 5.21 17.17 -17.05
N ALA A 231 4.79 17.96 -18.04
CA ALA A 231 4.20 17.47 -19.29
C ALA A 231 5.24 16.91 -20.28
N THR A 232 6.50 17.33 -20.18
CA THR A 232 7.54 17.05 -21.18
C THR A 232 8.07 15.61 -21.18
N GLN A 233 7.60 14.73 -20.29
CA GLN A 233 8.02 13.31 -20.28
C GLN A 233 7.04 12.36 -20.99
N LYS A 234 5.80 12.76 -21.28
CA LYS A 234 4.80 11.88 -21.94
C LYS A 234 4.69 12.07 -23.46
N ASP A 235 5.12 13.21 -23.99
CA ASP A 235 4.91 13.54 -25.41
C ASP A 235 6.07 13.13 -26.33
N GLU A 236 7.26 12.77 -25.80
CA GLU A 236 8.43 12.44 -26.65
C GLU A 236 8.47 10.99 -27.16
N GLU A 237 7.67 10.06 -26.59
CA GLU A 237 7.63 8.65 -27.03
C GLU A 237 6.53 8.35 -28.06
N ALA A 238 5.53 9.23 -28.21
CA ALA A 238 4.43 9.02 -29.16
C ALA A 238 4.80 9.38 -30.62
N ASP A 239 5.87 10.15 -30.84
CA ASP A 239 6.16 10.77 -32.14
C ASP A 239 7.30 10.08 -32.94
N LYS A 240 7.73 8.87 -32.53
CA LYS A 240 8.75 8.08 -33.26
C LYS A 240 8.24 6.81 -33.95
N ASN A 241 6.95 6.47 -33.80
CA ASN A 241 6.37 5.25 -34.38
C ASN A 241 5.34 5.52 -35.48
N ASN A 242 5.52 6.56 -36.28
CA ASN A 242 4.82 6.72 -37.55
C ASN A 242 5.73 7.46 -38.53
N ASP A 243 6.53 6.70 -39.27
CA ASP A 243 6.74 6.96 -40.71
C ASP A 243 7.60 5.83 -41.31
N ASN A 244 6.94 5.03 -42.15
CA ASN A 244 7.39 4.52 -43.46
C ASN A 244 7.04 3.04 -43.68
N ASP A 245 5.83 2.81 -44.19
CA ASP A 245 5.48 1.67 -45.06
C ASP A 245 5.35 2.19 -46.50
N GLU A 246 6.31 1.86 -47.36
CA GLU A 246 6.06 1.59 -48.79
C GLU A 246 7.09 0.56 -49.30
N GLY A 247 6.62 -0.62 -49.66
CA GLY A 247 7.44 -1.74 -50.14
C GLY A 247 7.88 -1.66 -51.62
N LYS A 248 8.92 -2.45 -51.96
CA LYS A 248 9.06 -3.17 -53.24
C LYS A 248 10.22 -4.19 -53.24
N ASP A 249 9.84 -5.45 -53.45
CA ASP A 249 10.48 -6.61 -54.10
C ASP A 249 11.99 -6.68 -54.41
N GLY A 250 12.61 -7.82 -54.04
CA GLY A 250 13.44 -8.59 -54.99
C GLY A 250 14.85 -9.12 -54.58
N LYS A 251 14.89 -10.40 -54.13
CA LYS A 251 15.93 -11.45 -54.37
C LYS A 251 17.37 -11.41 -53.78
N ARG A 252 17.61 -12.43 -52.93
CA ARG A 252 18.71 -13.45 -52.85
C ARG A 252 20.15 -13.10 -52.42
N ASN A 253 20.54 -13.83 -51.36
CA ASN A 253 21.81 -14.52 -51.04
C ASN A 253 23.12 -13.71 -50.85
N GLU A 254 23.69 -13.73 -49.63
CA GLU A 254 24.85 -14.56 -49.21
C GLU A 254 25.32 -14.18 -47.78
N LYS A 255 25.64 -15.20 -46.96
CA LYS A 255 26.43 -15.13 -45.72
C LYS A 255 27.92 -15.22 -46.10
N PRO A 256 28.89 -14.67 -45.33
CA PRO A 256 29.47 -15.47 -44.23
C PRO A 256 30.11 -14.71 -43.02
N SER A 257 30.41 -15.55 -42.01
CA SER A 257 31.45 -15.50 -40.94
C SER A 257 31.38 -14.41 -39.86
N GLU A 258 31.17 -14.76 -38.58
CA GLU A 258 32.09 -15.40 -37.59
C GLU A 258 32.98 -14.38 -36.84
N ASN A 259 32.80 -14.32 -35.51
CA ASN A 259 33.78 -14.09 -34.43
C ASN A 259 32.98 -13.68 -33.17
N GLN A 260 32.59 -14.61 -32.31
CA GLN A 260 33.38 -15.22 -31.23
C GLN A 260 33.97 -14.20 -30.25
N ILE A 261 33.36 -14.21 -29.07
CA ILE A 261 33.75 -13.58 -27.81
C ILE A 261 35.00 -14.28 -27.27
N PRO A 262 36.03 -13.57 -26.78
CA PRO A 262 37.02 -14.17 -25.90
C PRO A 262 36.69 -13.91 -24.43
N ASP A 263 36.65 -15.00 -23.67
CA ASP A 263 36.73 -15.03 -22.20
C ASP A 263 38.19 -14.84 -21.70
N VAL A 264 38.28 -14.55 -20.38
CA VAL A 264 39.42 -14.66 -19.42
C VAL A 264 40.62 -13.69 -19.61
N ASP A 265 41.15 -13.02 -18.57
CA ASP A 265 41.65 -13.54 -17.29
C ASP A 265 41.40 -12.61 -16.08
N ILE A 266 40.89 -13.18 -14.98
CA ILE A 266 40.94 -12.59 -13.63
C ILE A 266 42.15 -13.19 -12.92
N GLU A 267 43.19 -12.39 -12.71
CA GLU A 267 44.31 -12.75 -11.84
C GLU A 267 43.86 -12.75 -10.37
N THR A 268 44.09 -13.88 -9.74
CA THR A 268 43.96 -14.11 -8.30
C THR A 268 45.20 -13.56 -7.58
N ASN A 269 44.99 -12.85 -6.46
CA ASN A 269 46.06 -12.58 -5.50
C ASN A 269 45.59 -12.98 -4.10
N ASP A 270 45.99 -14.20 -3.73
CA ASP A 270 46.04 -14.72 -2.37
C ASP A 270 47.06 -13.94 -1.54
N LYS A 271 46.64 -13.43 -0.37
CA LYS A 271 47.51 -13.31 0.80
C LYS A 271 46.77 -13.73 2.07
N LYS A 272 47.21 -14.87 2.58
CA LYS A 272 46.98 -15.38 3.92
C LYS A 272 47.69 -14.50 4.95
N ASP A 273 47.06 -14.30 6.10
CA ASP A 273 47.72 -14.38 7.40
C ASP A 273 46.65 -14.77 8.44
N GLY A 274 46.96 -15.80 9.23
CA GLY A 274 46.05 -16.38 10.22
C GLY A 274 46.18 -15.75 11.61
N ASP A 275 45.32 -16.18 12.53
CA ASP A 275 45.66 -16.93 13.76
C ASP A 275 44.60 -16.80 14.89
N LYS A 276 44.39 -17.92 15.61
CA LYS A 276 43.69 -18.20 16.90
C LYS A 276 42.17 -17.85 17.02
N GLY A 277 41.26 -18.81 17.25
CA GLY A 277 41.11 -19.67 18.44
C GLY A 277 40.21 -18.97 19.48
N SER A 278 38.95 -19.34 19.72
CA SER A 278 38.55 -20.47 20.58
C SER A 278 37.02 -20.63 20.63
N ARG A 279 36.56 -21.88 20.72
CA ARG A 279 35.18 -22.32 21.02
C ARG A 279 34.84 -22.12 22.50
N LYS A 280 33.58 -21.79 22.81
CA LYS A 280 32.85 -22.35 23.97
C LYS A 280 31.37 -22.53 23.65
N HIS A 281 30.90 -23.76 23.88
CA HIS A 281 29.52 -24.18 24.05
C HIS A 281 29.01 -23.70 25.41
N GLU A 282 27.74 -23.33 25.50
CA GLU A 282 26.93 -23.62 26.69
C GLU A 282 25.46 -23.73 26.27
N GLN A 283 24.93 -24.94 26.42
CA GLN A 283 23.50 -25.24 26.49
C GLN A 283 23.06 -24.97 27.93
N GLU A 284 21.87 -24.41 28.14
CA GLU A 284 21.04 -24.78 29.28
C GLU A 284 19.56 -24.47 29.01
N ASN A 285 18.72 -25.27 29.65
CA ASN A 285 17.39 -25.67 29.24
C ASN A 285 16.37 -25.23 30.31
N ASN A 286 15.21 -24.77 29.84
CA ASN A 286 13.87 -24.95 30.42
C ASN A 286 13.38 -24.28 31.73
N GLN A 287 12.08 -23.94 31.64
CA GLN A 287 10.99 -23.97 32.65
C GLN A 287 10.49 -22.67 33.34
N SER A 288 9.38 -22.16 32.76
CA SER A 288 8.04 -21.92 33.34
C SER A 288 7.86 -21.14 34.66
N ARG A 289 7.07 -20.03 34.62
CA ARG A 289 5.97 -19.79 35.58
C ARG A 289 5.01 -18.66 35.15
N VAL A 290 3.72 -18.98 35.23
CA VAL A 290 2.50 -18.16 35.11
C VAL A 290 2.40 -17.08 36.21
N ARG A 291 1.91 -15.86 35.88
CA ARG A 291 0.81 -15.10 36.56
C ARG A 291 0.81 -13.63 36.14
N GLY A 292 -0.37 -13.12 35.79
CA GLY A 292 -0.59 -11.72 35.44
C GLY A 292 -0.70 -10.77 36.64
N LYS A 293 -0.68 -9.47 36.32
CA LYS A 293 -1.53 -8.41 36.87
C LYS A 293 -1.12 -7.04 36.30
N ASP A 294 -2.16 -6.26 36.01
CA ASP A 294 -2.28 -4.82 35.86
C ASP A 294 -1.12 -3.96 36.35
N ILE A 295 -0.60 -3.06 35.49
CA ILE A 295 0.13 -1.86 35.93
C ILE A 295 -0.25 -0.67 35.03
N ALA A 296 -0.90 0.31 35.65
CA ALA A 296 -1.12 1.66 35.13
C ALA A 296 0.22 2.38 34.90
N ILE A 297 0.37 3.07 33.77
CA ILE A 297 1.56 3.90 33.51
C ILE A 297 1.27 5.35 33.87
N GLU A 298 1.91 5.75 34.96
CA GLU A 298 2.00 7.10 35.51
C GLU A 298 2.89 7.98 34.63
N GLN A 299 2.48 9.24 34.48
CA GLN A 299 3.22 10.29 33.77
C GLN A 299 4.39 10.83 34.61
N ASN A 300 5.38 11.39 33.91
CA ASN A 300 6.56 12.17 34.36
C ASN A 300 7.82 11.40 34.77
N SER A 301 8.89 11.58 33.97
CA SER A 301 10.13 12.26 34.39
C SER A 301 11.32 11.88 33.50
N LEU A 302 11.62 12.68 32.47
CA LEU A 302 12.95 12.74 31.86
C LEU A 302 13.32 14.20 31.57
N LYS A 303 13.70 14.92 32.64
CA LYS A 303 14.56 16.10 32.57
C LYS A 303 15.90 15.74 33.21
N SER A 304 16.93 15.56 32.40
CA SER A 304 18.32 15.94 32.67
C SER A 304 19.24 15.17 31.72
N ASN A 305 20.42 15.74 31.46
CA ASN A 305 21.52 15.22 30.64
C ASN A 305 21.49 15.59 29.15
N TYR A 306 21.61 16.89 28.88
CA TYR A 306 22.40 17.34 27.72
C TYR A 306 23.13 18.64 28.12
N SER A 307 24.22 18.49 28.86
CA SER A 307 25.31 19.46 28.91
C SER A 307 26.59 18.73 28.58
N GLU A 308 27.41 19.34 27.73
CA GLU A 308 28.76 18.93 27.32
C GLU A 308 28.89 18.10 26.04
N ALA A 309 28.90 18.80 24.89
CA ALA A 309 29.83 18.48 23.81
C ALA A 309 30.28 19.78 23.14
N LYS A 310 31.57 20.08 23.27
CA LYS A 310 32.24 21.31 22.82
C LYS A 310 32.56 21.23 21.32
N HIS A 311 32.45 22.40 20.68
CA HIS A 311 33.18 22.88 19.49
C HIS A 311 33.83 21.86 18.53
N THR A 312 33.20 21.73 17.36
CA THR A 312 33.92 21.49 16.09
C THR A 312 33.39 22.49 15.07
N GLN A 313 34.22 23.45 14.65
CA GLN A 313 33.85 24.40 13.60
C GLN A 313 33.90 23.71 12.24
N ILE A 314 32.78 23.68 11.54
CA ILE A 314 32.72 23.32 10.11
C ILE A 314 32.69 24.64 9.33
N SER A 315 33.73 24.88 8.54
CA SER A 315 33.87 26.02 7.65
C SER A 315 32.98 25.85 6.40
N LEU A 316 32.07 26.80 6.16
CA LEU A 316 31.30 26.90 4.91
C LEU A 316 32.12 27.62 3.81
N PRO A 317 31.98 27.23 2.53
CA PRO A 317 32.67 27.88 1.41
C PRO A 317 32.08 29.28 1.12
N ARG A 318 32.96 30.25 0.85
CA ARG A 318 32.60 31.62 0.44
C ARG A 318 32.27 31.66 -1.05
N THR A 319 31.16 32.28 -1.42
CA THR A 319 30.83 32.65 -2.80
C THR A 319 31.65 33.89 -3.22
N PRO A 320 32.12 33.99 -4.48
CA PRO A 320 32.85 35.15 -4.95
C PRO A 320 31.92 36.33 -5.26
N ALA A 321 32.39 37.53 -4.90
CA ALA A 321 31.72 38.79 -5.16
C ALA A 321 31.78 39.16 -6.66
N VAL A 322 30.63 39.53 -7.22
CA VAL A 322 30.53 40.16 -8.54
C VAL A 322 31.03 41.60 -8.44
N VAL A 323 32.08 41.92 -9.19
CA VAL A 323 32.55 43.31 -9.38
C VAL A 323 31.80 43.89 -10.57
N LYS A 324 31.27 45.10 -10.34
CA LYS A 324 30.54 46.05 -11.20
C LYS A 324 30.46 45.77 -12.70
#